data_AF-A0A094PXG6-F1
#
_entry.id   AF-A0A094PXG6-F1
#
_cell.length_a   1.000
_cell.length_b   1.000
_cell.length_c   1.000
_cell.angle_alpha   90.00
_cell.angle_beta   90.00
_cell.angle_gamma   90.00
#
_symmetry.space_group_name_H-M   'P 1'
#
loop_
_entity.id
_entity.type
_entity.pdbx_description
1 polymer ?
#
loop_
_entity_poly.entity_id
_entity_poly.type
_entity_poly.pdbx_seq_one_letter_code
_entity_poly.pdbx_strand_id
1 'polypeptide(L)' 'MSPRESKTALKARAIAIDTKLSQMFPDAKCELDYENPLQLLVATVLSAQCTDKRVNMVTPVLFEKYPTVTDL' A
#
# COMPACT_ATOMS: atom_id res chain seq x y z
N MET A 1 19.23 -26.39 -10.23
CA MET A 1 18.51 -25.61 -9.20
C MET A 1 19.49 -25.29 -8.09
N SER A 2 19.63 -24.03 -7.70
CA SER A 2 20.42 -23.66 -6.51
C SER A 2 19.85 -24.35 -5.26
N PRO A 3 20.67 -24.82 -4.30
CA PRO A 3 20.17 -25.34 -3.03
C PRO A 3 19.27 -24.33 -2.34
N ARG A 4 18.16 -24.78 -1.74
CA ARG A 4 17.31 -23.90 -0.93
C ARG A 4 18.08 -23.45 0.31
N GLU A 5 18.07 -22.15 0.59
CA GLU A 5 18.66 -21.55 1.78
C GLU A 5 18.09 -22.17 3.07
N SER A 6 18.88 -22.18 4.15
CA SER A 6 18.38 -22.52 5.48
C SER A 6 17.46 -21.41 6.01
N LYS A 7 16.54 -21.74 6.94
CA LYS A 7 15.63 -20.74 7.55
C LYS A 7 16.39 -19.58 8.19
N THR A 8 17.53 -19.85 8.82
CA THR A 8 18.40 -18.83 9.44
C THR A 8 19.01 -17.91 8.41
N ALA A 9 19.56 -18.47 7.32
CA ALA A 9 20.14 -17.68 6.23
C ALA A 9 19.08 -16.80 5.54
N LEU A 10 17.86 -17.34 5.33
CA LEU A 10 16.74 -16.60 4.74
C LEU A 10 16.33 -15.40 5.60
N LYS A 11 16.23 -15.57 6.93
CA LYS A 11 15.94 -14.47 7.87
C LYS A 11 17.04 -13.40 7.87
N ALA A 12 18.31 -13.83 7.91
CA ALA A 12 19.45 -12.90 7.88
C ALA A 12 19.44 -12.04 6.60
N ARG A 13 19.15 -12.65 5.45
CA ARG A 13 19.02 -11.94 4.18
C ARG A 13 17.83 -10.98 4.17
N ALA A 14 16.67 -11.39 4.70
CA ALA A 14 15.49 -10.51 4.78
C ALA A 14 15.77 -9.26 5.63
N ILE A 15 16.40 -9.41 6.80
CA ILE A 15 16.78 -8.28 7.68
C ILE A 15 17.77 -7.34 6.98
N ALA A 16 18.77 -7.90 6.27
CA ALA A 16 19.74 -7.09 5.54
C ALA A 16 19.09 -6.30 4.38
N ILE A 17 18.09 -6.87 3.70
CA ILE A 17 17.31 -6.18 2.67
C ILE A 17 16.45 -5.07 3.29
N ASP A 18 15.71 -5.40 4.34
CA ASP A 18 14.84 -4.46 5.07
C ASP A 18 15.61 -3.25 5.61
N THR A 19 16.81 -3.49 6.17
CA THR A 19 17.70 -2.42 6.64
C THR A 19 18.10 -1.47 5.51
N LYS A 20 18.46 -2.01 4.34
CA LYS A 20 18.84 -1.19 3.17
C LYS A 20 17.65 -0.41 2.62
N LEU A 21 16.48 -1.05 2.51
CA LEU A 21 15.27 -0.39 2.03
C LEU A 21 14.85 0.75 2.96
N SER A 22 14.88 0.52 4.28
CA SER A 22 14.57 1.54 5.29
C SER A 22 15.52 2.74 5.23
N GLN A 23 16.80 2.52 4.93
CA GLN A 23 17.78 3.60 4.75
C GLN A 23 17.58 4.36 3.43
N MET A 24 17.20 3.66 2.36
CA MET A 24 16.98 4.26 1.04
C MET A 24 15.67 5.05 0.95
N PHE A 25 14.64 4.62 1.67
CA PHE A 25 13.29 5.21 1.65
C PHE A 25 12.80 5.51 3.08
N PRO A 26 13.43 6.44 3.80
CA PRO A 26 13.12 6.71 5.21
C PRO A 26 11.69 7.22 5.44
N ASP A 27 11.08 7.84 4.44
CA ASP A 27 9.74 8.43 4.51
C ASP A 27 8.68 7.61 3.77
N ALA A 28 8.96 6.34 3.46
CA ALA A 28 8.01 5.46 2.77
C ALA A 28 6.71 5.32 3.58
N LYS A 29 5.58 5.64 2.94
CA LYS A 29 4.24 5.59 3.53
C LYS A 29 3.21 5.21 2.45
N CYS A 30 1.97 5.00 2.87
CA CYS A 30 0.86 4.80 1.93
C CYS A 30 0.72 6.03 1.02
N GLU A 31 0.64 5.81 -0.30
CA GLU A 31 0.47 6.88 -1.30
C GLU A 31 -1.00 7.17 -1.63
N LEU A 32 -1.95 6.37 -1.14
CA LEU A 32 -3.38 6.62 -1.32
C LEU A 32 -3.83 7.78 -0.43
N ASP A 33 -4.59 8.71 -1.00
CA ASP A 33 -5.16 9.84 -0.27
C ASP A 33 -6.48 9.43 0.41
N TYR A 34 -6.54 9.54 1.75
CA TYR A 34 -7.72 9.20 2.55
C TYR A 34 -7.74 9.98 3.88
N GLU A 35 -8.94 10.19 4.44
CA GLU A 35 -9.13 10.86 5.73
C GLU A 35 -9.61 9.91 6.84
N ASN A 36 -10.10 8.72 6.47
CA ASN A 36 -10.65 7.76 7.43
C ASN A 36 -10.52 6.29 6.92
N PRO A 37 -10.74 5.29 7.80
CA PRO A 37 -10.58 3.88 7.43
C PRO A 37 -11.50 3.39 6.29
N LEU A 38 -12.70 3.96 6.14
CA LEU A 38 -13.61 3.59 5.07
C LEU A 38 -13.07 4.03 3.71
N GLN A 39 -12.59 5.27 3.62
CA GLN A 39 -11.97 5.79 2.41
C GLN A 39 -10.72 4.98 2.01
N LEU A 40 -9.87 4.62 2.98
CA LEU A 40 -8.71 3.77 2.72
C LEU A 40 -9.11 2.38 2.20
N LEU A 41 -10.14 1.77 2.79
CA LEU A 41 -10.66 0.48 2.35
C LEU A 41 -11.12 0.55 0.89
N VAL A 42 -11.92 1.55 0.55
CA VAL A 42 -12.43 1.75 -0.83
C VAL A 42 -11.27 2.04 -1.79
N ALA A 43 -10.36 2.94 -1.44
CA ALA A 43 -9.18 3.28 -2.25
C ALA A 43 -8.30 2.04 -2.49
N THR A 44 -8.14 1.16 -1.49
CA THR A 44 -7.41 -0.11 -1.61
C THR A 44 -8.08 -1.08 -2.59
N VAL A 45 -9.42 -1.14 -2.58
CA VAL A 45 -10.15 -1.96 -3.57
C VAL A 45 -9.95 -1.41 -4.99
N LEU A 46 -9.99 -0.08 -5.15
CA LEU A 46 -9.80 0.59 -6.43
C LEU A 46 -8.36 0.52 -6.96
N SER A 47 -7.36 0.37 -6.09
CA SER A 47 -5.95 0.27 -6.49
C SER A 47 -5.61 -1.06 -7.14
N ALA A 48 -6.48 -2.07 -7.04
CA ALA A 48 -6.30 -3.35 -7.71
C ALA A 48 -6.12 -3.15 -9.22
N GLN A 49 -4.93 -3.50 -9.73
CA GLN A 49 -4.53 -3.32 -11.14
C GLN A 49 -4.62 -1.86 -11.63
N CYS A 50 -4.48 -0.90 -10.73
CA CYS A 50 -4.52 0.53 -11.00
C CYS A 50 -3.31 1.22 -10.33
N THR A 51 -3.01 2.46 -10.70
CA THR A 51 -1.97 3.24 -10.01
C THR A 51 -2.59 4.11 -8.92
N ASP A 52 -1.89 4.30 -7.81
CA ASP A 52 -2.36 5.16 -6.72
C ASP A 52 -2.65 6.58 -7.21
N LYS A 53 -1.84 7.11 -8.14
CA LYS A 53 -2.11 8.37 -8.84
C LYS A 53 -3.49 8.40 -9.50
N ARG A 54 -3.91 7.31 -10.15
CA ARG A 54 -5.22 7.24 -10.82
C ARG A 54 -6.36 7.11 -9.82
N VAL A 55 -6.15 6.38 -8.73
CA VAL A 55 -7.10 6.29 -7.61
C VAL A 55 -7.30 7.67 -6.98
N ASN A 56 -6.22 8.38 -6.62
CA ASN A 56 -6.29 9.71 -6.00
C ASN A 56 -6.90 10.79 -6.92
N MET A 57 -6.86 10.60 -8.24
CA MET A 57 -7.56 11.49 -9.18
C MET A 57 -9.09 11.31 -9.15
N VAL A 58 -9.59 10.13 -8.77
CA VAL A 58 -11.04 9.80 -8.82
C VAL A 58 -11.70 9.79 -7.44
N THR A 59 -10.95 9.49 -6.38
CA THR A 59 -11.48 9.36 -5.03
C THR A 59 -12.08 10.64 -4.45
N PRO A 60 -11.61 11.88 -4.73
CA PRO A 60 -12.24 13.07 -4.17
C PRO A 60 -13.71 13.22 -4.56
N VAL A 61 -14.02 13.06 -5.86
CA VAL A 61 -15.41 13.12 -6.37
C VAL A 61 -16.23 11.93 -5.88
N LEU A 62 -15.61 10.75 -5.78
CA LEU A 62 -16.28 9.56 -5.26
C LEU A 62 -16.67 9.74 -3.78
N PHE A 63 -15.76 10.25 -2.94
CA PHE A 63 -15.99 10.41 -1.51
C PHE A 63 -16.90 11.58 -1.17
N GLU A 64 -16.90 12.65 -1.99
CA GLU A 64 -17.91 13.71 -1.87
C GLU A 64 -19.32 13.18 -2.19
N LYS A 65 -19.43 12.32 -3.21
CA LYS A 65 -20.71 11.74 -3.62
C LYS A 65 -21.21 10.64 -2.67
N TYR A 66 -20.31 9.86 -2.09
CA TYR A 66 -20.60 8.72 -1.22
C TYR A 66 -19.80 8.83 0.10
N PRO A 67 -20.17 9.74 1.01
CA PRO A 67 -19.42 9.99 2.24
C PRO A 67 -19.52 8.85 3.26
N THR A 68 -20.55 8.01 3.20
CA THR A 68 -20.85 6.94 4.15
C THR A 68 -21.17 5.62 3.46
N VAL A 69 -21.17 4.54 4.22
CA VAL A 69 -21.49 3.19 3.71
C VAL A 69 -22.96 3.02 3.26
N THR A 70 -23.85 3.94 3.65
CA THR A 70 -25.29 3.86 3.35
C THR A 70 -25.71 4.62 2.10
N ASP A 71 -24.78 5.30 1.40
CA ASP A 71 -25.10 6.17 0.27
C ASP A 71 -25.27 5.42 -1.08
N LEU A 72 -25.35 4.08 -1.04
CA LEU A 72 -25.52 3.19 -2.19
C LEU A 72 -27.00 2.91 -2.52
#